data_AF-A0A137RGS9-F1
#
_entry.id   AF-A0A137RGS9-F1
#
_cell.length_a   1.000
_cell.length_b   1.000
_cell.length_c   1.000
_cell.angle_alpha   90.00
_cell.angle_beta   90.00
_cell.angle_gamma   90.00
#
_symmetry.space_group_name_H-M   'P 1'
#
loop_
_entity.id
_entity.type
_entity.pdbx_description
1 polymer ?
#
loop_
_entity_poly.entity_id
_entity_poly.type
_entity_poly.pdbx_seq_one_letter_code
_entity_poly.pdbx_strand_id
1 'polypeptide(L)'
;MKNLKLYKLSTLIVLTLVTTFGYSQKKYVESFNVSDNVEVSVNTSFTNVVFETWNKNKVEVEAFIEGDNLSDSQKEQLMKNWDLEVTGNSKKINVTSNSGSQPFAINDMPNLDFIGPLMENMVMPMMQNINVPPLPEDLLENIGDIQFDYEEFQKDEEGYMKKFEAQMDKKFGKDFEKRMEEWGKRFEEAWDEKRADSIGEAYGKRMEAWGEDFGKRMEVWGEEYGKRMEAWANEIEKKYENEGGNYTKTVTKSPNGTAIVIQGNRSSTGNNTNVKKTIIIRLPKNSKTEVNVRHGDLKMADANNIKANLNYTPFTANSIDGGQTLINASYAPVIVNVWKQGGLNVKYVDNCKIDNVQNINLQANSSDVRIGNVSNQAFLSGSFGNLKIDKVSDGFETLDIRLENTDAKVKVPTGSFSFYFTGKKSTLKYPKSLQLKESKSADRVVVKGFNQNNGSNKTITINSTYSNVSLQ
;
A
#
# COMPACT_ATOMS: atom_id res chain seq x y z
N MET A 1 76.95 -22.46 -4.59
CA MET A 1 76.91 -22.04 -3.17
C MET A 1 75.78 -21.01 -3.04
N LYS A 2 74.55 -21.45 -2.71
CA LYS A 2 73.92 -21.33 -1.38
C LYS A 2 74.08 -19.93 -0.75
N ASN A 3 72.99 -19.17 -0.68
CA ASN A 3 72.12 -19.19 0.50
C ASN A 3 70.77 -18.50 0.26
N LEU A 4 69.71 -19.25 0.58
CA LEU A 4 68.36 -18.79 0.81
C LEU A 4 68.30 -17.85 2.03
N LYS A 5 67.37 -16.89 1.99
CA LYS A 5 66.58 -16.53 3.18
C LYS A 5 65.09 -16.49 2.81
N LEU A 6 64.37 -17.40 3.47
CA LEU A 6 62.91 -17.43 3.65
C LEU A 6 62.43 -16.28 4.55
N TYR A 7 61.09 -16.10 4.57
CA TYR A 7 60.20 -15.33 5.48
C TYR A 7 59.47 -14.19 4.74
N LYS A 8 58.13 -14.05 4.74
CA LYS A 8 57.01 -14.79 5.33
C LYS A 8 55.78 -14.66 4.42
N LEU A 9 55.04 -15.77 4.37
CA LEU A 9 53.71 -15.97 3.81
C LEU A 9 52.65 -15.21 4.63
N SER A 10 52.01 -14.18 4.06
CA SER A 10 50.60 -13.80 4.33
C SER A 10 50.23 -12.50 3.60
N THR A 11 49.77 -12.58 2.35
CA THR A 11 48.79 -11.70 1.66
C THR A 11 48.91 -11.86 0.15
N LEU A 12 48.43 -12.99 -0.37
CA LEU A 12 48.21 -13.16 -1.80
C LEU A 12 47.00 -14.07 -2.02
N ILE A 13 45.79 -13.56 -1.73
CA ILE A 13 44.52 -14.07 -2.29
C ILE A 13 43.61 -12.85 -2.52
N VAL A 14 43.94 -12.03 -3.52
CA VAL A 14 43.00 -11.07 -4.13
C VAL A 14 43.30 -11.08 -5.63
N LEU A 15 42.96 -12.19 -6.30
CA LEU A 15 42.72 -12.29 -7.75
C LEU A 15 42.48 -13.77 -8.09
N THR A 16 41.27 -14.28 -7.83
CA THR A 16 40.65 -15.44 -8.52
C THR A 16 39.29 -15.72 -7.87
N LEU A 17 38.27 -14.98 -8.29
CA LEU A 17 36.87 -15.40 -8.23
C LEU A 17 36.12 -14.69 -9.37
N VAL A 18 36.67 -14.83 -10.59
CA VAL A 18 35.85 -14.90 -11.81
C VAL A 18 35.86 -16.36 -12.21
N THR A 19 35.26 -17.21 -11.38
CA THR A 19 34.69 -18.45 -11.89
C THR A 19 33.31 -18.06 -12.40
N THR A 20 33.25 -17.73 -13.69
CA THR A 20 32.01 -17.81 -14.44
C THR A 20 31.55 -19.27 -14.39
N PHE A 21 30.75 -19.62 -13.39
CA PHE A 21 29.76 -20.65 -13.60
C PHE A 21 28.78 -20.06 -14.61
N GLY A 22 29.05 -20.32 -15.88
CA GLY A 22 28.08 -20.17 -16.95
C GLY A 22 26.96 -21.18 -16.72
N TYR A 23 26.06 -20.88 -15.80
CA TYR A 23 24.71 -21.39 -15.92
C TYR A 23 24.14 -20.70 -17.15
N SER A 24 23.99 -21.48 -18.23
CA SER A 24 23.25 -21.11 -19.42
C SER A 24 21.75 -20.99 -19.09
N GLN A 25 21.40 -20.08 -18.19
CA GLN A 25 20.01 -19.70 -17.97
C GLN A 25 19.60 -18.86 -19.19
N LYS A 26 18.64 -19.35 -19.98
CA LYS A 26 18.03 -18.53 -21.04
C LYS A 26 17.21 -17.43 -20.38
N LYS A 27 17.84 -16.29 -20.16
CA LYS A 27 17.19 -15.08 -19.67
C LYS A 27 16.57 -14.34 -20.84
N TYR A 28 15.39 -13.76 -20.63
CA TYR A 28 14.85 -12.78 -21.56
C TYR A 28 15.61 -11.47 -21.34
N VAL A 29 16.12 -10.86 -22.42
CA VAL A 29 16.81 -9.57 -22.35
C VAL A 29 16.36 -8.73 -23.53
N GLU A 30 15.77 -7.57 -23.23
CA GLU A 30 15.41 -6.56 -24.23
C GLU A 30 16.04 -5.20 -23.87
N SER A 31 16.25 -4.37 -24.88
CA SER A 31 17.08 -3.18 -24.77
C SER A 31 16.62 -2.07 -25.70
N PHE A 32 16.46 -0.87 -25.16
CA PHE A 32 15.98 0.31 -25.87
C PHE A 32 16.95 1.46 -25.70
N ASN A 33 17.37 2.08 -26.79
CA ASN A 33 18.04 3.38 -26.72
C ASN A 33 16.99 4.46 -26.42
N VAL A 34 17.27 5.30 -25.43
CA VAL A 34 16.27 6.23 -24.89
C VAL A 34 16.79 7.66 -24.85
N SER A 35 15.86 8.59 -24.90
CA SER A 35 16.11 10.01 -24.69
C SER A 35 16.18 10.35 -23.20
N ASP A 36 16.69 11.54 -22.89
CA ASP A 36 16.64 12.07 -21.52
C ASP A 36 15.18 12.17 -21.06
N ASN A 37 14.90 11.80 -19.81
CA ASN A 37 13.56 11.76 -19.20
C ASN A 37 12.59 10.71 -19.77
N VAL A 38 13.10 9.56 -20.22
CA VAL A 38 12.26 8.41 -20.58
C VAL A 38 11.28 8.04 -19.45
N GLU A 39 10.07 7.64 -19.84
CA GLU A 39 9.07 7.09 -18.95
C GLU A 39 9.11 5.55 -18.99
N VAL A 40 9.21 4.91 -17.83
CA VAL A 40 9.16 3.45 -17.70
C VAL A 40 7.92 3.09 -16.89
N SER A 41 6.96 2.44 -17.55
CA SER A 41 5.74 1.95 -16.93
C SER A 41 5.84 0.44 -16.70
N VAL A 42 5.59 -0.01 -15.47
CA VAL A 42 5.65 -1.41 -15.08
C VAL A 42 4.33 -1.80 -14.45
N ASN A 43 3.69 -2.84 -14.96
CA ASN A 43 2.44 -3.38 -14.41
C ASN A 43 2.52 -4.90 -14.33
N THR A 44 2.74 -5.43 -13.12
CA THR A 44 3.04 -6.85 -12.94
C THR A 44 2.28 -7.44 -11.75
N SER A 45 1.83 -8.68 -11.90
CA SER A 45 1.33 -9.49 -10.79
C SER A 45 2.17 -10.74 -10.57
N PHE A 46 2.29 -11.20 -9.32
CA PHE A 46 3.05 -12.43 -8.96
C PHE A 46 4.50 -12.41 -9.46
N THR A 47 5.12 -11.24 -9.41
CA THR A 47 6.41 -10.94 -10.05
C THR A 47 7.22 -9.96 -9.20
N ASN A 48 8.49 -10.29 -8.98
CA ASN A 48 9.44 -9.41 -8.34
C ASN A 48 10.02 -8.44 -9.37
N VAL A 49 10.13 -7.18 -9.00
CA VAL A 49 10.68 -6.11 -9.83
C VAL A 49 11.86 -5.46 -9.11
N VAL A 50 12.99 -5.39 -9.80
CA VAL A 50 14.21 -4.75 -9.31
C VAL A 50 14.61 -3.64 -10.27
N PHE A 51 14.77 -2.43 -9.77
CA PHE A 51 15.27 -1.30 -10.53
C PHE A 51 16.72 -0.97 -10.17
N GLU A 52 17.55 -0.88 -11.21
CA GLU A 52 18.95 -0.45 -11.14
C GLU A 52 19.14 0.81 -11.98
N THR A 53 19.87 1.78 -11.46
CA THR A 53 20.18 3.00 -12.22
C THR A 53 21.61 2.96 -12.76
N TRP A 54 21.81 3.55 -13.94
CA TRP A 54 23.14 3.67 -14.56
C TRP A 54 23.32 4.99 -15.33
N ASN A 55 24.54 5.25 -15.77
CA ASN A 55 24.90 6.42 -16.59
C ASN A 55 24.96 6.05 -18.08
N LYS A 56 23.88 5.47 -18.62
CA LYS A 56 23.75 5.14 -20.04
C LYS A 56 22.38 5.58 -20.54
N ASN A 57 22.29 6.07 -21.77
CA ASN A 57 21.03 6.46 -22.43
C ASN A 57 20.32 5.23 -23.01
N LYS A 58 20.14 4.22 -22.17
CA LYS A 58 19.59 2.91 -22.51
C LYS A 58 18.69 2.43 -21.38
N VAL A 59 17.56 1.82 -21.71
CA VAL A 59 16.79 0.99 -20.78
C VAL A 59 17.00 -0.47 -21.18
N GLU A 60 17.28 -1.33 -20.21
CA GLU A 60 17.43 -2.77 -20.41
C GLU A 60 16.52 -3.52 -19.44
N VAL A 61 15.76 -4.46 -19.96
CA VAL A 61 14.83 -5.30 -19.20
C VAL A 61 15.34 -6.73 -19.27
N GLU A 62 15.70 -7.29 -18.12
CA GLU A 62 16.14 -8.67 -17.96
C GLU A 62 15.09 -9.42 -17.14
N ALA A 63 14.57 -10.53 -17.65
CA ALA A 63 13.55 -11.32 -16.97
C ALA A 63 13.94 -12.81 -16.91
N PHE A 64 13.71 -13.42 -15.76
CA PHE A 64 14.09 -14.80 -15.50
C PHE A 64 13.23 -15.46 -14.42
N ILE A 65 13.29 -16.79 -14.38
CA ILE A 65 12.60 -17.62 -13.42
C ILE A 65 13.61 -18.33 -12.54
N GLU A 66 13.38 -18.23 -11.24
CA GLU A 66 14.14 -18.88 -10.17
C GLU A 66 13.23 -19.89 -9.48
N GLY A 67 13.82 -20.92 -8.90
CA GLY A 67 13.09 -21.91 -8.12
C GLY A 67 13.96 -23.12 -7.84
N ASP A 68 13.78 -23.68 -6.64
CA ASP A 68 14.54 -24.85 -6.21
C ASP A 68 14.20 -26.03 -7.11
N ASN A 69 15.24 -26.74 -7.58
CA ASN A 69 15.12 -27.97 -8.38
C ASN A 69 14.33 -27.85 -9.71
N LEU A 70 14.25 -26.66 -10.32
CA LEU A 70 13.68 -26.51 -11.66
C LEU A 70 14.70 -26.88 -12.74
N SER A 71 14.33 -27.83 -13.60
CA SER A 71 15.06 -28.12 -14.84
C SER A 71 14.93 -26.99 -15.86
N ASP A 72 15.86 -26.92 -16.83
CA ASP A 72 15.83 -25.86 -17.86
C ASP A 72 14.57 -25.90 -18.72
N SER A 73 14.05 -27.10 -19.03
CA SER A 73 12.79 -27.28 -19.76
C SER A 73 11.58 -26.72 -18.98
N GLN A 74 11.53 -26.95 -17.67
CA GLN A 74 10.48 -26.39 -16.81
C GLN A 74 10.56 -24.86 -16.75
N LYS A 75 11.77 -24.29 -16.66
CA LYS A 75 11.95 -22.83 -16.71
C LYS A 75 11.50 -22.24 -18.05
N GLU A 76 11.82 -22.89 -19.17
CA GLU A 76 11.35 -22.47 -20.49
C GLU A 76 9.81 -22.49 -20.59
N GLN A 77 9.16 -23.54 -20.09
CA GLN A 77 7.71 -23.63 -20.08
C GLN A 77 7.07 -22.57 -19.18
N LEU A 78 7.63 -22.34 -17.99
CA LEU A 78 7.16 -21.30 -17.08
C LEU A 78 7.37 -19.89 -17.65
N MET A 79 8.46 -19.66 -18.40
CA MET A 79 8.74 -18.38 -19.06
C MET A 79 7.73 -18.12 -20.18
N LYS A 80 7.42 -19.12 -21.01
CA LYS A 80 6.36 -19.02 -22.03
C LYS A 80 4.99 -18.73 -21.41
N ASN A 81 4.72 -19.31 -20.24
CA ASN A 81 3.45 -19.13 -19.52
C ASN A 81 3.39 -17.86 -18.65
N TRP A 82 4.45 -17.06 -18.56
CA TRP A 82 4.48 -15.85 -17.74
C TRP A 82 3.71 -14.69 -18.39
N ASP A 83 3.43 -14.74 -19.69
CA ASP A 83 2.76 -13.64 -20.42
C ASP A 83 3.47 -12.30 -20.17
N LEU A 84 4.80 -12.33 -20.27
CA LEU A 84 5.66 -11.16 -20.17
C LEU A 84 5.67 -10.44 -21.52
N GLU A 85 5.25 -9.19 -21.53
CA GLU A 85 5.34 -8.30 -22.68
C GLU A 85 6.18 -7.08 -22.32
N VAL A 86 7.15 -6.79 -23.18
CA VAL A 86 8.00 -5.60 -23.09
C VAL A 86 7.90 -4.90 -24.43
N THR A 87 7.46 -3.65 -24.40
CA THR A 87 7.31 -2.81 -25.59
C THR A 87 7.81 -1.42 -25.30
N GLY A 88 8.27 -0.69 -26.32
CA GLY A 88 8.69 0.66 -26.09
C GLY A 88 9.40 1.32 -27.26
N ASN A 89 9.71 2.60 -27.04
CA ASN A 89 10.50 3.43 -27.94
C ASN A 89 11.41 4.35 -27.12
N SER A 90 12.04 5.33 -27.76
CA SER A 90 12.98 6.24 -27.11
C SER A 90 12.38 7.14 -26.02
N LYS A 91 11.06 7.21 -25.88
CA LYS A 91 10.34 8.06 -24.92
C LYS A 91 9.61 7.29 -23.83
N LYS A 92 9.05 6.12 -24.15
CA LYS A 92 8.27 5.32 -23.21
C LYS A 92 8.54 3.83 -23.38
N ILE A 93 8.79 3.15 -22.27
CA ILE A 93 8.93 1.69 -22.16
C ILE A 93 7.80 1.17 -21.27
N ASN A 94 7.12 0.12 -21.71
CA ASN A 94 6.09 -0.59 -20.96
C ASN A 94 6.56 -2.02 -20.69
N VAL A 95 6.42 -2.47 -19.45
CA VAL A 95 6.69 -3.84 -19.01
C VAL A 95 5.45 -4.37 -18.32
N THR A 96 4.86 -5.42 -18.87
CA THR A 96 3.64 -6.05 -18.33
C THR A 96 3.87 -7.54 -18.11
N SER A 97 3.35 -8.09 -17.01
CA SER A 97 3.35 -9.54 -16.81
C SER A 97 2.13 -9.99 -16.00
N ASN A 98 1.25 -10.78 -16.62
CA ASN A 98 0.01 -11.24 -16.01
C ASN A 98 -0.19 -12.74 -16.19
N SER A 99 -0.21 -13.52 -15.11
CA SER A 99 -0.82 -14.86 -15.16
C SER A 99 -2.33 -14.71 -15.31
N GLY A 100 -2.81 -14.60 -16.55
CA GLY A 100 -4.22 -14.34 -16.83
C GLY A 100 -4.55 -12.87 -16.59
N SER A 101 -4.92 -12.19 -17.65
CA SER A 101 -5.72 -10.98 -17.58
C SER A 101 -6.92 -11.19 -16.65
N GLN A 102 -6.79 -10.76 -15.41
CA GLN A 102 -7.91 -10.20 -14.69
C GLN A 102 -7.94 -8.73 -15.11
N PRO A 103 -8.94 -8.29 -15.90
CA PRO A 103 -9.10 -6.88 -16.16
C PRO A 103 -9.32 -6.20 -14.81
N PHE A 104 -8.44 -5.25 -14.45
CA PHE A 104 -8.69 -4.24 -13.43
C PHE A 104 -9.35 -4.75 -12.13
N ALA A 105 -8.55 -5.36 -11.26
CA ALA A 105 -9.01 -5.70 -9.92
C ALA A 105 -9.08 -4.43 -9.04
N ILE A 106 -10.30 -4.01 -8.66
CA ILE A 106 -10.70 -3.13 -7.52
C ILE A 106 -10.08 -1.72 -7.45
N ASN A 107 -8.90 -1.46 -8.00
CA ASN A 107 -8.19 -0.17 -7.92
C ASN A 107 -8.69 0.88 -8.94
N ASP A 108 -9.49 0.47 -9.92
CA ASP A 108 -10.26 1.37 -10.80
C ASP A 108 -11.68 1.64 -10.26
N MET A 109 -12.02 1.13 -9.06
CA MET A 109 -13.11 1.77 -8.30
C MET A 109 -12.69 3.21 -8.01
N PRO A 110 -13.61 4.19 -8.06
CA PRO A 110 -13.35 5.45 -7.37
C PRO A 110 -12.89 5.10 -5.95
N ASN A 111 -11.69 5.57 -5.60
CA ASN A 111 -10.99 5.31 -4.36
C ASN A 111 -11.98 5.19 -3.17
N LEU A 112 -11.73 4.32 -2.20
CA LEU A 112 -12.44 4.31 -0.90
C LEU A 112 -12.31 5.66 -0.14
N ASP A 113 -11.68 6.66 -0.73
CA ASP A 113 -11.79 8.09 -0.41
C ASP A 113 -13.25 8.59 -0.37
N PHE A 114 -14.26 7.81 -0.77
CA PHE A 114 -15.68 8.14 -0.53
C PHE A 114 -16.15 7.83 0.91
N ILE A 115 -15.49 6.87 1.59
CA ILE A 115 -15.77 6.55 3.00
C ILE A 115 -15.20 7.64 3.91
N GLY A 116 -14.13 8.33 3.49
CA GLY A 116 -13.56 9.46 4.22
C GLY A 116 -14.60 10.54 4.52
N PRO A 117 -15.27 11.13 3.52
CA PRO A 117 -16.36 12.07 3.71
C PRO A 117 -17.57 11.51 4.46
N LEU A 118 -17.88 10.22 4.33
CA LEU A 118 -18.93 9.53 5.11
C LEU A 118 -18.54 9.46 6.60
N MET A 119 -17.32 9.04 6.91
CA MET A 119 -16.79 8.98 8.27
C MET A 119 -16.65 10.38 8.88
N GLU A 120 -16.08 11.33 8.14
CA GLU A 120 -15.71 12.66 8.64
C GLU A 120 -16.93 13.60 8.74
N ASN A 121 -17.87 13.53 7.79
CA ASN A 121 -19.03 14.43 7.75
C ASN A 121 -20.33 13.81 8.28
N MET A 122 -20.40 12.49 8.50
CA MET A 122 -21.61 11.82 9.00
C MET A 122 -21.39 11.02 10.28
N VAL A 123 -20.41 10.12 10.33
CA VAL A 123 -20.22 9.23 11.50
C VAL A 123 -19.52 9.93 12.67
N MET A 124 -18.48 10.72 12.41
CA MET A 124 -17.72 11.45 13.42
C MET A 124 -18.55 12.50 14.17
N PRO A 125 -19.42 13.31 13.51
CA PRO A 125 -20.32 14.22 14.21
C PRO A 125 -21.36 13.49 15.07
N MET A 126 -21.76 12.27 14.69
CA MET A 126 -22.70 11.42 15.42
C MET A 126 -22.05 10.81 16.67
N MET A 127 -20.82 10.30 16.56
CA MET A 127 -20.07 9.71 17.68
C MET A 127 -19.62 10.72 18.74
N GLN A 128 -19.48 12.00 18.38
CA GLN A 128 -18.99 13.01 19.32
C GLN A 128 -20.01 13.43 20.38
N ASN A 129 -21.31 13.14 20.19
CA ASN A 129 -22.38 13.70 21.02
C ASN A 129 -23.45 12.70 21.48
N ILE A 130 -23.24 11.39 21.31
CA ILE A 130 -24.23 10.35 21.66
C ILE A 130 -23.56 9.26 22.49
N ASN A 131 -24.21 8.84 23.58
CA ASN A 131 -23.77 7.73 24.41
C ASN A 131 -24.20 6.42 23.75
N VAL A 132 -23.39 5.94 22.79
CA VAL A 132 -23.69 4.72 22.03
C VAL A 132 -23.55 3.52 22.96
N PRO A 133 -24.58 2.66 23.12
CA PRO A 133 -24.46 1.43 23.88
C PRO A 133 -23.41 0.51 23.25
N PRO A 134 -22.63 -0.24 24.06
CA PRO A 134 -21.60 -1.13 23.55
C PRO A 134 -22.19 -2.13 22.56
N LEU A 135 -21.46 -2.38 21.47
CA LEU A 135 -21.83 -3.39 20.48
C LEU A 135 -21.88 -4.79 21.13
N PRO A 136 -22.69 -5.72 20.59
CA PRO A 136 -22.69 -7.11 21.05
C PRO A 136 -21.27 -7.69 21.04
N GLU A 137 -20.82 -8.27 22.17
CA GLU A 137 -19.43 -8.72 22.36
C GLU A 137 -19.00 -9.79 21.33
N ASP A 138 -19.95 -10.59 20.87
CA ASP A 138 -19.74 -11.65 19.89
C ASP A 138 -19.63 -11.12 18.44
N LEU A 139 -19.92 -9.86 18.16
CA LEU A 139 -19.84 -9.28 16.80
C LEU A 139 -18.40 -9.30 16.27
N LEU A 140 -17.44 -8.85 17.09
CA LEU A 140 -16.03 -8.79 16.70
C LEU A 140 -15.40 -10.18 16.65
N GLU A 141 -15.84 -11.09 17.52
CA GLU A 141 -15.43 -12.50 17.53
C GLU A 141 -15.98 -13.25 16.30
N ASN A 142 -17.27 -13.07 15.98
CA ASN A 142 -17.91 -13.69 14.82
C ASN A 142 -17.30 -13.24 13.50
N ILE A 143 -16.91 -11.95 13.39
CA ILE A 143 -16.20 -11.38 12.23
C ILE A 143 -14.75 -11.89 12.18
N GLY A 144 -14.05 -11.96 13.31
CA GLY A 144 -12.68 -12.49 13.40
C GLY A 144 -12.57 -13.97 13.02
N ASP A 145 -13.62 -14.73 13.28
CA ASP A 145 -13.70 -16.17 12.98
C ASP A 145 -14.18 -16.48 11.55
N ILE A 146 -14.41 -15.48 10.70
CA ILE A 146 -14.72 -15.72 9.28
C ILE A 146 -13.41 -16.02 8.58
N GLN A 147 -13.18 -17.29 8.25
CA GLN A 147 -12.06 -17.71 7.43
C GLN A 147 -12.59 -18.38 6.17
N PHE A 148 -12.28 -17.78 5.02
CA PHE A 148 -12.62 -18.32 3.71
C PHE A 148 -11.51 -19.26 3.26
N ASP A 149 -11.81 -20.54 3.18
CA ASP A 149 -10.90 -21.60 2.74
C ASP A 149 -10.96 -21.71 1.21
N TYR A 150 -9.98 -21.08 0.57
CA TYR A 150 -9.86 -21.00 -0.87
C TYR A 150 -9.55 -22.36 -1.52
N GLU A 151 -8.95 -23.30 -0.78
CA GLU A 151 -8.61 -24.62 -1.30
C GLU A 151 -9.82 -25.56 -1.29
N GLU A 152 -10.70 -25.46 -0.30
CA GLU A 152 -11.96 -26.22 -0.26
C GLU A 152 -12.97 -25.67 -1.29
N PHE A 153 -13.06 -24.33 -1.43
CA PHE A 153 -13.86 -23.68 -2.46
C PHE A 153 -13.50 -24.10 -3.88
N GLN A 154 -12.21 -24.23 -4.20
CA GLN A 154 -11.77 -24.67 -5.53
C GLN A 154 -12.09 -26.14 -5.84
N LYS A 155 -12.26 -26.98 -4.82
CA LYS A 155 -12.52 -28.42 -4.99
C LYS A 155 -14.01 -28.71 -5.15
N ASP A 156 -14.87 -27.94 -4.50
CA ASP A 156 -16.33 -28.08 -4.55
C ASP A 156 -16.98 -26.71 -4.33
N GLU A 157 -17.09 -25.92 -5.39
CA GLU A 157 -17.62 -24.56 -5.35
C GLU A 157 -19.05 -24.53 -4.78
N GLU A 158 -19.93 -25.39 -5.26
CA GLU A 158 -21.33 -25.38 -4.87
C GLU A 158 -21.55 -25.93 -3.45
N GLY A 159 -20.81 -26.98 -3.06
CA GLY A 159 -20.87 -27.54 -1.71
C GLY A 159 -20.19 -26.67 -0.66
N TYR A 160 -19.08 -26.02 -0.99
CA TYR A 160 -18.41 -25.07 -0.11
C TYR A 160 -19.25 -23.81 0.07
N MET A 161 -19.82 -23.25 -0.99
CA MET A 161 -20.70 -22.08 -0.87
C MET A 161 -21.93 -22.39 0.00
N LYS A 162 -22.53 -23.58 -0.11
CA LYS A 162 -23.61 -23.99 0.81
C LYS A 162 -23.15 -24.10 2.26
N LYS A 163 -21.94 -24.61 2.52
CA LYS A 163 -21.36 -24.67 3.87
C LYS A 163 -21.05 -23.27 4.43
N PHE A 164 -20.48 -22.41 3.59
CA PHE A 164 -20.12 -21.04 3.95
C PHE A 164 -21.38 -20.20 4.19
N GLU A 165 -22.41 -20.33 3.34
CA GLU A 165 -23.73 -19.74 3.56
C GLU A 165 -24.34 -20.23 4.87
N ALA A 166 -24.28 -21.54 5.17
CA ALA A 166 -24.76 -22.06 6.45
C ALA A 166 -23.96 -21.54 7.65
N GLN A 167 -22.64 -21.33 7.50
CA GLN A 167 -21.80 -20.73 8.53
C GLN A 167 -22.14 -19.26 8.76
N MET A 168 -22.38 -18.52 7.68
CA MET A 168 -22.81 -17.12 7.72
C MET A 168 -24.21 -16.98 8.31
N ASP A 169 -25.15 -17.85 7.94
CA ASP A 169 -26.52 -17.85 8.49
C ASP A 169 -26.53 -18.27 9.97
N LYS A 170 -25.60 -19.13 10.40
CA LYS A 170 -25.41 -19.48 11.81
C LYS A 170 -24.84 -18.33 12.64
N LYS A 171 -23.92 -17.54 12.07
CA LYS A 171 -23.24 -16.43 12.76
C LYS A 171 -24.02 -15.11 12.71
N PHE A 172 -24.72 -14.87 11.60
CA PHE A 172 -25.38 -13.62 11.26
C PHE A 172 -26.86 -13.76 10.88
N GLY A 173 -27.47 -14.93 11.06
CA GLY A 173 -28.89 -15.15 10.82
C GLY A 173 -29.79 -14.58 11.91
N LYS A 174 -30.99 -15.16 12.07
CA LYS A 174 -32.09 -14.58 12.86
C LYS A 174 -31.75 -14.21 14.31
N ASP A 175 -30.84 -14.92 14.96
CA ASP A 175 -30.44 -14.60 16.32
C ASP A 175 -29.53 -13.35 16.37
N PHE A 176 -28.68 -13.15 15.37
CA PHE A 176 -27.89 -11.93 15.21
C PHE A 176 -28.80 -10.74 14.87
N GLU A 177 -29.77 -10.95 13.99
CA GLU A 177 -30.80 -9.97 13.65
C GLU A 177 -31.55 -9.49 14.90
N LYS A 178 -31.99 -10.41 15.76
CA LYS A 178 -32.61 -10.07 17.06
C LYS A 178 -31.66 -9.31 17.99
N ARG A 179 -30.38 -9.69 18.07
CA ARG A 179 -29.38 -8.97 18.89
C ARG A 179 -29.14 -7.55 18.38
N MET A 180 -29.11 -7.38 17.06
CA MET A 180 -28.99 -6.07 16.43
C MET A 180 -30.26 -5.23 16.59
N GLU A 181 -31.45 -5.85 16.59
CA GLU A 181 -32.71 -5.18 16.94
C GLU A 181 -32.73 -4.73 18.41
N GLU A 182 -32.27 -5.58 19.35
CA GLU A 182 -32.18 -5.21 20.77
C GLU A 182 -31.13 -4.12 21.01
N TRP A 183 -30.00 -4.18 20.32
CA TRP A 183 -29.01 -3.11 20.33
C TRP A 183 -29.59 -1.81 19.74
N GLY A 184 -30.33 -1.91 18.64
CA GLY A 184 -31.06 -0.80 18.01
C GLY A 184 -32.08 -0.15 18.95
N LYS A 185 -32.84 -0.95 19.72
CA LYS A 185 -33.77 -0.45 20.74
C LYS A 185 -33.05 0.25 21.90
N ARG A 186 -31.93 -0.31 22.39
CA ARG A 186 -31.11 0.34 23.43
C ARG A 186 -30.47 1.63 22.93
N PHE A 187 -30.15 1.67 21.64
CA PHE A 187 -29.64 2.85 20.97
C PHE A 187 -30.72 3.93 20.84
N GLU A 188 -31.95 3.53 20.49
CA GLU A 188 -33.14 4.39 20.42
C GLU A 188 -33.54 4.92 21.82
N GLU A 189 -33.48 4.11 22.87
CA GLU A 189 -33.73 4.53 24.26
C GLU A 189 -32.64 5.47 24.81
N ALA A 190 -31.39 5.32 24.36
CA ALA A 190 -30.28 6.22 24.70
C ALA A 190 -30.33 7.54 23.90
N TRP A 191 -31.32 7.71 23.01
CA TRP A 191 -31.48 8.85 22.11
C TRP A 191 -32.53 9.83 22.66
N ASP A 192 -32.12 11.03 23.05
CA ASP A 192 -33.02 12.06 23.61
C ASP A 192 -33.85 12.74 22.51
N GLU A 193 -35.18 12.56 22.55
CA GLU A 193 -36.18 12.99 21.56
C GLU A 193 -36.09 14.49 21.18
N LYS A 194 -35.62 15.35 22.08
CA LYS A 194 -35.54 16.81 21.81
C LYS A 194 -34.47 17.23 20.79
N ARG A 195 -33.62 16.31 20.31
CA ARG A 195 -32.59 16.57 19.28
C ARG A 195 -32.90 16.01 17.89
N ALA A 196 -34.01 15.29 17.72
CA ALA A 196 -34.33 14.55 16.50
C ALA A 196 -34.63 15.44 15.27
N ASP A 197 -35.38 16.53 15.44
CA ASP A 197 -35.94 17.27 14.29
C ASP A 197 -34.91 18.09 13.50
N SER A 198 -33.95 18.71 14.18
CA SER A 198 -32.95 19.57 13.51
C SER A 198 -31.82 18.80 12.81
N ILE A 199 -31.59 17.54 13.22
CA ILE A 199 -30.52 16.69 12.68
C ILE A 199 -31.07 15.77 11.59
N GLY A 200 -32.30 15.26 11.73
CA GLY A 200 -32.92 14.34 10.75
C GLY A 200 -33.13 14.96 9.37
N GLU A 201 -33.60 16.20 9.29
CA GLU A 201 -33.87 16.85 8.00
C GLU A 201 -32.59 17.23 7.24
N ALA A 202 -31.56 17.66 7.97
CA ALA A 202 -30.25 17.96 7.40
C ALA A 202 -29.49 16.69 6.99
N TYR A 203 -29.71 15.58 7.71
CA TYR A 203 -29.14 14.26 7.40
C TYR A 203 -29.81 13.63 6.19
N GLY A 204 -31.15 13.67 6.10
CA GLY A 204 -31.91 13.15 4.95
C GLY A 204 -31.50 13.81 3.64
N LYS A 205 -31.45 15.15 3.61
CA LYS A 205 -31.01 15.90 2.42
C LYS A 205 -29.56 15.60 2.00
N ARG A 206 -28.68 15.30 2.96
CA ARG A 206 -27.27 14.96 2.69
C ARG A 206 -27.11 13.52 2.20
N MET A 207 -27.90 12.58 2.73
CA MET A 207 -27.95 11.19 2.25
C MET A 207 -28.53 11.07 0.85
N GLU A 208 -29.58 11.84 0.53
CA GLU A 208 -30.14 11.90 -0.82
C GLU A 208 -29.13 12.45 -1.82
N ALA A 209 -28.47 13.57 -1.51
CA ALA A 209 -27.44 14.15 -2.37
C ALA A 209 -26.22 13.22 -2.57
N TRP A 210 -25.82 12.49 -1.52
CA TRP A 210 -24.75 11.49 -1.60
C TRP A 210 -25.18 10.28 -2.46
N GLY A 211 -26.39 9.78 -2.27
CA GLY A 211 -26.94 8.66 -3.05
C GLY A 211 -27.08 8.98 -4.54
N GLU A 212 -27.48 10.21 -4.89
CA GLU A 212 -27.54 10.67 -6.28
C GLU A 212 -26.17 10.80 -6.94
N ASP A 213 -25.17 11.37 -6.23
CA ASP A 213 -23.80 11.49 -6.74
C ASP A 213 -23.14 10.11 -6.91
N PHE A 214 -23.39 9.21 -5.95
CA PHE A 214 -22.95 7.82 -6.03
C PHE A 214 -23.59 7.09 -7.22
N GLY A 215 -24.91 7.21 -7.39
CA GLY A 215 -25.64 6.60 -8.50
C GLY A 215 -25.10 7.02 -9.86
N LYS A 216 -24.89 8.32 -10.08
CA LYS A 216 -24.33 8.87 -11.34
C LYS A 216 -22.91 8.36 -11.61
N ARG A 217 -22.06 8.26 -10.58
CA ARG A 217 -20.69 7.75 -10.71
C ARG A 217 -20.67 6.26 -11.03
N MET A 218 -21.55 5.48 -10.41
CA MET A 218 -21.68 4.04 -10.66
C MET A 218 -22.23 3.74 -12.05
N GLU A 219 -23.12 4.58 -12.56
CA GLU A 219 -23.66 4.46 -13.92
C GLU A 219 -22.57 4.68 -14.98
N VAL A 220 -21.79 5.77 -14.87
CA VAL A 220 -20.66 6.05 -15.77
C VAL A 220 -19.59 4.94 -15.69
N TRP A 221 -19.26 4.50 -14.48
CA TRP A 221 -18.30 3.40 -14.27
C TRP A 221 -18.79 2.08 -14.89
N GLY A 222 -20.07 1.73 -14.69
CA GLY A 222 -20.66 0.51 -15.23
C GLY A 222 -20.66 0.47 -16.75
N GLU A 223 -20.94 1.59 -17.41
CA GLU A 223 -20.88 1.70 -18.87
C GLU A 223 -19.44 1.56 -19.41
N GLU A 224 -18.45 2.20 -18.78
CA GLU A 224 -17.04 2.10 -19.17
C GLU A 224 -16.48 0.69 -18.93
N TYR A 225 -16.86 0.06 -17.82
CA TYR A 225 -16.52 -1.32 -17.48
C TYR A 225 -17.09 -2.28 -18.52
N GLY A 226 -18.37 -2.15 -18.88
CA GLY A 226 -19.02 -2.99 -19.89
C GLY A 226 -18.31 -2.96 -21.25
N LYS A 227 -18.02 -1.76 -21.78
CA LYS A 227 -17.32 -1.58 -23.06
C LYS A 227 -15.92 -2.21 -23.06
N ARG A 228 -15.21 -2.15 -21.93
CA ARG A 228 -13.87 -2.73 -21.79
C ARG A 228 -13.88 -4.25 -21.62
N MET A 229 -14.87 -4.80 -20.91
CA MET A 229 -15.05 -6.24 -20.79
C MET A 229 -15.36 -6.91 -22.13
N GLU A 230 -16.15 -6.24 -22.98
CA GLU A 230 -16.39 -6.69 -24.36
C GLU A 230 -15.10 -6.68 -25.19
N ALA A 231 -14.28 -5.62 -25.10
CA ALA A 231 -13.01 -5.55 -25.80
C ALA A 231 -12.03 -6.65 -25.35
N TRP A 232 -11.93 -6.88 -24.03
CA TRP A 232 -11.12 -7.93 -23.44
C TRP A 232 -11.56 -9.33 -23.87
N ALA A 233 -12.87 -9.61 -23.88
CA ALA A 233 -13.42 -10.89 -24.33
C ALA A 233 -13.06 -11.18 -25.80
N ASN A 234 -13.12 -10.16 -26.66
CA ASN A 234 -12.75 -10.28 -28.08
C ASN A 234 -11.23 -10.49 -28.27
N GLU A 235 -10.40 -9.90 -27.42
CA GLU A 235 -8.94 -10.05 -27.47
C GLU A 235 -8.48 -11.45 -27.00
N ILE A 236 -9.12 -11.95 -25.94
CA ILE A 236 -8.99 -13.34 -25.49
C ILE A 236 -9.34 -14.31 -26.63
N GLU A 237 -10.49 -14.11 -27.29
CA GLU A 237 -10.95 -14.95 -28.39
C GLU A 237 -9.91 -15.06 -29.52
N LYS A 238 -9.30 -13.93 -29.92
CA LYS A 238 -8.23 -13.91 -30.93
C LYS A 238 -6.93 -14.57 -30.48
N LYS A 239 -6.57 -14.48 -29.20
CA LYS A 239 -5.37 -15.15 -28.66
C LYS A 239 -5.54 -16.67 -28.67
N TYR A 240 -6.71 -17.18 -28.25
CA TYR A 240 -6.94 -18.62 -28.12
C TYR A 240 -7.34 -19.34 -29.43
N GLU A 241 -7.92 -18.64 -30.42
CA GLU A 241 -8.15 -19.20 -31.77
C GLU A 241 -6.83 -19.55 -32.48
N ASN A 242 -5.78 -18.77 -32.25
CA ASN A 242 -4.47 -18.99 -32.88
C ASN A 242 -3.62 -20.08 -32.21
N GLU A 243 -3.95 -20.50 -30.99
CA GLU A 243 -3.16 -21.45 -30.18
C GLU A 243 -3.72 -22.88 -30.16
N GLY A 244 -4.84 -23.17 -30.86
CA GLY A 244 -5.33 -24.54 -31.09
C GLY A 244 -5.78 -25.31 -29.84
N GLY A 245 -6.12 -24.62 -28.74
CA GLY A 245 -6.56 -25.25 -27.49
C GLY A 245 -8.08 -25.51 -27.43
N ASN A 246 -8.50 -26.64 -26.85
CA ASN A 246 -9.90 -26.88 -26.48
C ASN A 246 -10.26 -26.02 -25.25
N TYR A 247 -11.12 -25.02 -25.45
CA TYR A 247 -11.76 -24.25 -24.38
C TYR A 247 -13.29 -24.33 -24.50
N THR A 248 -13.98 -24.20 -23.37
CA THR A 248 -15.44 -24.03 -23.33
C THR A 248 -15.78 -22.61 -22.92
N LYS A 249 -16.53 -21.90 -23.78
CA LYS A 249 -17.07 -20.55 -23.55
C LYS A 249 -18.54 -20.69 -23.17
N THR A 250 -18.89 -20.27 -21.97
CA THR A 250 -20.29 -20.18 -21.53
C THR A 250 -20.63 -18.71 -21.36
N VAL A 251 -21.53 -18.21 -22.22
CA VAL A 251 -22.06 -16.84 -22.11
C VAL A 251 -23.43 -16.94 -21.48
N THR A 252 -23.55 -16.53 -20.22
CA THR A 252 -24.81 -16.49 -19.50
C THR A 252 -25.32 -15.05 -19.47
N LYS A 253 -26.38 -14.78 -20.23
CA LYS A 253 -27.08 -13.49 -20.16
C LYS A 253 -28.15 -13.56 -19.07
N SER A 254 -28.05 -12.67 -18.10
CA SER A 254 -29.04 -12.51 -17.03
C SER A 254 -29.58 -11.08 -17.02
N PRO A 255 -30.73 -10.82 -16.36
CA PRO A 255 -31.25 -9.45 -16.18
C PRO A 255 -30.27 -8.50 -15.48
N ASN A 256 -29.27 -9.04 -14.76
CA ASN A 256 -28.27 -8.30 -13.98
C ASN A 256 -26.91 -8.20 -14.70
N GLY A 257 -26.82 -8.55 -15.99
CA GLY A 257 -25.61 -8.45 -16.80
C GLY A 257 -25.21 -9.74 -17.50
N THR A 258 -24.17 -9.65 -18.34
CA THR A 258 -23.63 -10.77 -19.12
C THR A 258 -22.42 -11.36 -18.39
N ALA A 259 -22.50 -12.62 -17.99
CA ALA A 259 -21.37 -13.39 -17.46
C ALA A 259 -20.72 -14.19 -18.60
N ILE A 260 -19.41 -14.07 -18.75
CA ILE A 260 -18.64 -14.85 -19.72
C ILE A 260 -17.65 -15.71 -18.93
N VAL A 261 -17.86 -17.02 -18.95
CA VAL A 261 -16.97 -18.01 -18.32
C VAL A 261 -16.17 -18.70 -19.40
N ILE A 262 -14.84 -18.70 -19.28
CA ILE A 262 -13.93 -19.39 -20.19
C ILE A 262 -13.13 -20.39 -19.36
N GLN A 263 -13.39 -21.68 -19.56
CA GLN A 263 -12.66 -22.77 -18.90
C GLN A 263 -11.61 -23.34 -19.86
N GLY A 264 -10.35 -23.30 -19.43
CA GLY A 264 -9.23 -23.95 -20.10
C GLY A 264 -8.67 -25.09 -19.25
N ASN A 265 -8.34 -26.22 -19.88
CA ASN A 265 -7.77 -27.37 -19.20
C ASN A 265 -6.29 -27.12 -18.86
N ARG A 266 -6.01 -26.47 -17.72
CA ARG A 266 -4.65 -26.34 -17.20
C ARG A 266 -4.26 -27.64 -16.50
N SER A 267 -3.32 -28.40 -17.07
CA SER A 267 -2.74 -29.54 -16.38
C SER A 267 -2.01 -29.07 -15.11
N SER A 268 -2.69 -29.16 -13.97
CA SER A 268 -2.10 -28.98 -12.65
C SER A 268 -1.21 -30.17 -12.32
N THR A 269 0.07 -30.09 -12.67
CA THR A 269 1.09 -30.95 -12.06
C THR A 269 1.64 -30.21 -10.85
N GLY A 270 1.11 -30.57 -9.68
CA GLY A 270 1.59 -30.08 -8.40
C GLY A 270 3.02 -30.53 -8.15
N ASN A 271 3.89 -29.57 -7.88
CA ASN A 271 5.07 -29.74 -7.04
C ASN A 271 5.36 -28.39 -6.39
N ASN A 272 5.43 -28.41 -5.06
CA ASN A 272 5.68 -27.28 -4.17
C ASN A 272 7.09 -26.72 -4.43
N THR A 273 7.22 -25.94 -5.50
CA THR A 273 8.46 -25.29 -5.91
C THR A 273 8.27 -23.80 -5.64
N ASN A 274 9.19 -23.20 -4.86
CA ASN A 274 9.26 -21.76 -4.64
C ASN A 274 9.66 -21.05 -5.95
N VAL A 275 8.79 -21.10 -6.96
CA VAL A 275 9.03 -20.47 -8.24
C VAL A 275 8.89 -18.96 -8.07
N LYS A 276 9.99 -18.25 -8.31
CA LYS A 276 10.03 -16.79 -8.30
C LYS A 276 10.25 -16.28 -9.72
N LYS A 277 9.42 -15.32 -10.10
CA LYS A 277 9.54 -14.61 -11.37
C LYS A 277 10.15 -13.25 -11.07
N THR A 278 11.25 -12.92 -11.73
CA THR A 278 12.02 -11.71 -11.43
C THR A 278 12.32 -10.93 -12.69
N ILE A 279 11.97 -9.64 -12.68
CA ILE A 279 12.33 -8.65 -13.71
C ILE A 279 13.32 -7.67 -13.11
N ILE A 280 14.47 -7.51 -13.76
CA ILE A 280 15.45 -6.46 -13.47
C ILE A 280 15.36 -5.42 -14.59
N ILE A 281 15.14 -4.17 -14.22
CA ILE A 281 15.06 -3.03 -15.14
C ILE A 281 16.22 -2.10 -14.83
N ARG A 282 17.11 -1.93 -15.81
CA ARG A 282 18.24 -1.01 -15.75
C ARG A 282 17.91 0.25 -16.55
N LEU A 283 18.01 1.42 -15.93
CA LEU A 283 17.57 2.69 -16.53
C LEU A 283 18.49 3.89 -16.21
N PRO A 284 18.44 4.98 -16.99
CA PRO A 284 19.07 6.23 -16.63
C PRO A 284 18.57 6.79 -15.29
N LYS A 285 19.42 7.49 -14.54
CA LYS A 285 19.09 8.04 -13.20
C LYS A 285 17.89 9.00 -13.14
N ASN A 286 17.60 9.70 -14.22
CA ASN A 286 16.56 10.74 -14.28
C ASN A 286 15.28 10.28 -15.00
N SER A 287 15.09 8.96 -15.14
CA SER A 287 13.88 8.43 -15.76
C SER A 287 12.67 8.60 -14.84
N LYS A 288 11.50 8.82 -15.42
CA LYS A 288 10.23 8.78 -14.69
C LYS A 288 9.75 7.34 -14.63
N THR A 289 9.37 6.86 -13.46
CA THR A 289 8.90 5.48 -13.30
C THR A 289 7.48 5.44 -12.76
N GLU A 290 6.61 4.74 -13.46
CA GLU A 290 5.26 4.41 -13.00
C GLU A 290 5.19 2.91 -12.75
N VAL A 291 4.83 2.51 -11.53
CA VAL A 291 4.97 1.12 -11.08
C VAL A 291 3.69 0.66 -10.42
N ASN A 292 3.05 -0.36 -10.97
CA ASN A 292 1.92 -1.05 -10.38
C ASN A 292 2.33 -2.51 -10.16
N VAL A 293 2.46 -2.91 -8.90
CA VAL A 293 2.86 -4.27 -8.55
C VAL A 293 1.87 -4.84 -7.54
N ARG A 294 1.41 -6.05 -7.82
CA ARG A 294 0.52 -6.82 -6.96
C ARG A 294 1.10 -8.19 -6.68
N HIS A 295 1.23 -8.58 -5.42
CA HIS A 295 1.83 -9.85 -5.00
C HIS A 295 3.24 -10.05 -5.61
N GLY A 296 4.26 -9.46 -5.01
CA GLY A 296 5.65 -9.58 -5.47
C GLY A 296 6.55 -8.68 -4.63
N ASP A 297 7.83 -8.60 -4.93
CA ASP A 297 8.74 -7.66 -4.27
C ASP A 297 9.07 -6.49 -5.19
N LEU A 298 9.10 -5.26 -4.67
CA LEU A 298 9.68 -4.11 -5.36
C LEU A 298 10.98 -3.68 -4.67
N LYS A 299 12.09 -3.70 -5.41
CA LYS A 299 13.39 -3.23 -4.93
C LYS A 299 13.94 -2.14 -5.83
N MET A 300 14.43 -1.06 -5.24
CA MET A 300 15.05 0.04 -5.98
C MET A 300 16.35 0.47 -5.31
N ALA A 301 17.41 0.63 -6.09
CA ALA A 301 18.61 1.31 -5.57
C ALA A 301 18.28 2.80 -5.31
N ASP A 302 17.99 3.53 -6.38
CA ASP A 302 17.57 4.92 -6.31
C ASP A 302 16.28 5.09 -7.13
N ALA A 303 15.33 5.87 -6.61
CA ALA A 303 14.12 6.27 -7.32
C ALA A 303 14.03 7.78 -7.40
N ASN A 304 13.65 8.30 -8.57
CA ASN A 304 13.42 9.73 -8.80
C ASN A 304 12.06 9.94 -9.48
N ASN A 305 11.23 10.84 -8.91
CA ASN A 305 9.89 11.15 -9.44
C ASN A 305 9.05 9.90 -9.74
N ILE A 306 9.07 8.94 -8.83
CA ILE A 306 8.35 7.67 -8.98
C ILE A 306 6.87 7.84 -8.61
N LYS A 307 5.98 7.27 -9.41
CA LYS A 307 4.59 7.02 -9.04
C LYS A 307 4.38 5.52 -8.86
N ALA A 308 4.02 5.08 -7.66
CA ALA A 308 3.89 3.65 -7.38
C ALA A 308 2.58 3.30 -6.68
N ASN A 309 1.96 2.20 -7.10
CA ASN A 309 0.83 1.55 -6.45
C ASN A 309 1.21 0.11 -6.13
N LEU A 310 1.36 -0.20 -4.85
CA LEU A 310 1.94 -1.45 -4.36
C LEU A 310 0.92 -2.13 -3.44
N ASN A 311 0.47 -3.32 -3.83
CA ASN A 311 -0.50 -4.09 -3.05
C ASN A 311 0.08 -5.47 -2.73
N TYR A 312 0.14 -5.83 -1.44
CA TYR A 312 0.79 -7.07 -0.99
C TYR A 312 2.21 -7.20 -1.56
N THR A 313 2.91 -6.06 -1.62
CA THR A 313 4.20 -5.95 -2.28
C THR A 313 5.19 -5.29 -1.34
N PRO A 314 6.09 -6.05 -0.71
CA PRO A 314 7.16 -5.48 0.10
C PRO A 314 8.00 -4.52 -0.74
N PHE A 315 8.23 -3.32 -0.21
CA PHE A 315 8.98 -2.28 -0.89
C PHE A 315 10.29 -2.00 -0.15
N THR A 316 11.41 -2.07 -0.85
CA THR A 316 12.71 -1.66 -0.33
C THR A 316 13.40 -0.67 -1.27
N ALA A 317 13.87 0.45 -0.73
CA ALA A 317 14.67 1.41 -1.49
C ALA A 317 15.84 1.98 -0.70
N ASN A 318 16.97 2.23 -1.38
CA ASN A 318 18.08 2.94 -0.74
C ASN A 318 17.87 4.47 -0.74
N SER A 319 17.47 5.07 -1.86
CA SER A 319 17.15 6.51 -1.93
C SER A 319 15.86 6.78 -2.70
N ILE A 320 15.01 7.66 -2.17
CA ILE A 320 13.84 8.24 -2.85
C ILE A 320 14.02 9.74 -2.98
N ASP A 321 13.81 10.26 -4.19
CA ASP A 321 13.98 11.68 -4.54
C ASP A 321 12.93 12.12 -5.58
N GLY A 322 12.87 13.42 -5.86
CA GLY A 322 11.95 14.04 -6.81
C GLY A 322 10.65 14.50 -6.16
N GLY A 323 10.34 15.80 -6.26
CA GLY A 323 9.15 16.39 -5.65
C GLY A 323 7.82 15.86 -6.22
N GLN A 324 7.85 15.18 -7.37
CA GLN A 324 6.66 14.53 -7.95
C GLN A 324 6.50 13.07 -7.52
N THR A 325 7.37 12.58 -6.63
CA THR A 325 7.26 11.22 -6.11
C THR A 325 6.00 11.05 -5.28
N LEU A 326 5.24 9.99 -5.57
CA LEU A 326 4.08 9.55 -4.80
C LEU A 326 4.02 8.03 -4.78
N ILE A 327 4.16 7.44 -3.60
CA ILE A 327 4.09 5.98 -3.41
C ILE A 327 2.87 5.66 -2.56
N ASN A 328 1.99 4.81 -3.07
CA ASN A 328 0.87 4.21 -2.35
C ASN A 328 1.20 2.74 -2.09
N ALA A 329 1.29 2.34 -0.83
CA ALA A 329 1.61 0.98 -0.44
C ALA A 329 0.61 0.42 0.57
N SER A 330 0.20 -0.82 0.36
CA SER A 330 -0.78 -1.50 1.22
C SER A 330 -0.41 -2.95 1.52
N TYR A 331 -0.73 -3.39 2.74
CA TYR A 331 -0.66 -4.78 3.19
C TYR A 331 0.74 -5.43 3.20
N ALA A 332 1.81 -4.65 3.02
CA ALA A 332 3.17 -5.15 3.01
C ALA A 332 4.18 -4.12 3.53
N PRO A 333 5.34 -4.57 4.08
CA PRO A 333 6.33 -3.67 4.64
C PRO A 333 6.93 -2.67 3.64
N VAL A 334 7.25 -1.47 4.13
CA VAL A 334 7.97 -0.43 3.40
C VAL A 334 9.26 -0.10 4.15
N ILE A 335 10.41 -0.27 3.50
CA ILE A 335 11.73 -0.04 4.09
C ILE A 335 12.54 0.90 3.20
N VAL A 336 12.81 2.10 3.66
CA VAL A 336 13.58 3.11 2.91
C VAL A 336 14.74 3.63 3.75
N ASN A 337 15.95 3.65 3.19
CA ASN A 337 17.10 4.20 3.89
C ASN A 337 17.08 5.75 3.89
N VAL A 338 16.97 6.37 2.71
CA VAL A 338 16.96 7.84 2.57
C VAL A 338 15.75 8.31 1.78
N TRP A 339 14.94 9.17 2.38
CA TRP A 339 13.82 9.87 1.74
C TRP A 339 14.12 11.37 1.65
N LYS A 340 14.43 11.87 0.45
CA LYS A 340 14.81 13.27 0.27
C LYS A 340 13.61 14.19 0.10
N GLN A 341 12.64 13.78 -0.71
CA GLN A 341 11.43 14.54 -1.02
C GLN A 341 10.39 13.63 -1.69
N GLY A 342 9.10 13.94 -1.49
CA GLY A 342 7.98 13.21 -2.08
C GLY A 342 6.89 12.86 -1.07
N GLY A 343 5.83 12.23 -1.58
CA GLY A 343 4.69 11.73 -0.81
C GLY A 343 4.74 10.22 -0.60
N LEU A 344 4.32 9.77 0.58
CA LEU A 344 4.14 8.36 0.92
C LEU A 344 2.78 8.15 1.59
N ASN A 345 1.96 7.29 1.01
CA ASN A 345 0.70 6.85 1.58
C ASN A 345 0.81 5.36 1.93
N VAL A 346 0.58 5.02 3.19
CA VAL A 346 0.56 3.63 3.66
C VAL A 346 -0.79 3.28 4.29
N LYS A 347 -1.35 2.14 3.87
CA LYS A 347 -2.63 1.63 4.38
C LYS A 347 -2.48 0.17 4.81
N TYR A 348 -2.81 -0.15 6.06
CA TYR A 348 -2.67 -1.53 6.58
C TYR A 348 -1.24 -2.05 6.49
N VAL A 349 -0.26 -1.23 6.87
CA VAL A 349 1.18 -1.58 6.84
C VAL A 349 1.72 -1.65 8.27
N ASP A 350 1.98 -2.87 8.74
CA ASP A 350 2.50 -3.11 10.10
C ASP A 350 3.97 -2.68 10.28
N ASN A 351 4.71 -2.47 9.19
CA ASN A 351 6.11 -2.10 9.26
C ASN A 351 6.49 -1.13 8.13
N CYS A 352 6.28 0.16 8.39
CA CYS A 352 6.83 1.24 7.58
C CYS A 352 8.04 1.85 8.30
N LYS A 353 9.24 1.62 7.76
CA LYS A 353 10.50 2.09 8.33
C LYS A 353 11.25 2.99 7.34
N ILE A 354 11.52 4.22 7.76
CA ILE A 354 12.33 5.17 6.99
C ILE A 354 13.51 5.63 7.87
N ASP A 355 14.75 5.32 7.49
CA ASP A 355 15.90 5.62 8.35
C ASP A 355 16.20 7.14 8.40
N ASN A 356 16.22 7.81 7.25
CA ASN A 356 16.53 9.25 7.16
C ASN A 356 15.54 9.98 6.25
N VAL A 357 14.90 11.01 6.77
CA VAL A 357 13.96 11.88 6.06
C VAL A 357 14.53 13.29 5.98
N GLN A 358 14.62 13.85 4.77
CA GLN A 358 14.84 15.28 4.58
C GLN A 358 13.50 16.00 4.50
N ASN A 359 12.72 15.75 3.44
CA ASN A 359 11.39 16.34 3.22
C ASN A 359 10.38 15.22 2.94
N ILE A 360 9.26 15.14 3.67
CA ILE A 360 8.22 14.13 3.39
C ILE A 360 6.82 14.67 3.67
N ASN A 361 5.87 14.23 2.84
CA ASN A 361 4.45 14.22 3.17
C ASN A 361 3.99 12.77 3.33
N LEU A 362 3.69 12.34 4.55
CA LEU A 362 3.35 10.96 4.88
C LEU A 362 1.92 10.87 5.41
N GLN A 363 1.13 9.98 4.84
CA GLN A 363 -0.19 9.62 5.36
C GLN A 363 -0.22 8.13 5.70
N ALA A 364 -0.50 7.83 6.97
CA ALA A 364 -0.62 6.49 7.49
C ALA A 364 -2.05 6.22 7.96
N ASN A 365 -2.65 5.15 7.45
CA ASN A 365 -3.94 4.65 7.92
C ASN A 365 -3.79 3.18 8.35
N SER A 366 -4.17 2.85 9.58
CA SER A 366 -4.07 1.49 10.12
C SER A 366 -2.65 0.95 9.94
N SER A 367 -1.64 1.76 10.24
CA SER A 367 -0.24 1.47 9.89
C SER A 367 0.72 1.95 10.97
N ASP A 368 1.81 1.21 11.15
CA ASP A 368 2.88 1.52 12.09
C ASP A 368 4.09 2.10 11.37
N VAL A 369 4.48 3.33 11.76
CA VAL A 369 5.52 4.12 11.11
C VAL A 369 6.67 4.42 12.07
N ARG A 370 7.89 4.08 11.66
CA ARG A 370 9.14 4.41 12.35
C ARG A 370 10.03 5.25 11.44
N ILE A 371 10.28 6.49 11.85
CA ILE A 371 11.24 7.39 11.22
C ILE A 371 12.49 7.49 12.11
N GLY A 372 13.65 7.14 11.57
CA GLY A 372 14.91 7.20 12.30
C GLY A 372 15.36 8.63 12.58
N ASN A 373 15.43 9.47 11.54
CA ASN A 373 15.87 10.86 11.66
C ASN A 373 15.12 11.78 10.70
N VAL A 374 14.60 12.90 11.21
CA VAL A 374 14.07 14.01 10.39
C VAL A 374 15.09 15.14 10.36
N SER A 375 15.59 15.49 9.18
CA SER A 375 16.65 16.50 9.04
C SER A 375 16.18 17.86 8.52
N ASN A 376 15.01 17.97 7.87
CA ASN A 376 14.50 19.25 7.37
C ASN A 376 13.01 19.45 7.66
N GLN A 377 12.13 18.92 6.81
CA GLN A 377 10.68 19.12 6.88
C GLN A 377 9.92 17.79 6.89
N ALA A 378 8.91 17.65 7.74
CA ALA A 378 8.04 16.49 7.72
C ALA A 378 6.60 16.89 8.04
N PHE A 379 5.69 16.49 7.15
CA PHE A 379 4.24 16.63 7.31
C PHE A 379 3.68 15.21 7.43
N LEU A 380 3.24 14.85 8.64
CA LEU A 380 2.89 13.49 9.00
C LEU A 380 1.44 13.44 9.44
N SER A 381 0.65 12.55 8.85
CA SER A 381 -0.72 12.27 9.25
C SER A 381 -0.86 10.80 9.60
N GLY A 382 -1.46 10.51 10.75
CA GLY A 382 -1.73 9.15 11.22
C GLY A 382 -3.19 8.99 11.64
N SER A 383 -3.84 7.93 11.16
CA SER A 383 -5.16 7.48 11.62
C SER A 383 -5.11 5.99 11.94
N PHE A 384 -5.34 5.60 13.18
CA PHE A 384 -5.20 4.21 13.69
C PHE A 384 -3.79 3.63 13.50
N GLY A 385 -3.00 3.51 14.57
CA GLY A 385 -1.66 2.91 14.53
C GLY A 385 -0.66 3.61 15.44
N ASN A 386 0.63 3.47 15.13
CA ASN A 386 1.71 4.08 15.90
C ASN A 386 2.65 4.91 15.01
N LEU A 387 3.06 6.08 15.53
CA LEU A 387 4.11 6.90 14.94
C LEU A 387 5.31 7.02 15.90
N LYS A 388 6.51 6.65 15.44
CA LYS A 388 7.74 6.84 16.20
C LYS A 388 8.78 7.61 15.39
N ILE A 389 9.29 8.70 15.95
CA ILE A 389 10.41 9.47 15.43
C ILE A 389 11.57 9.36 16.41
N ASP A 390 12.63 8.65 16.04
CA ASP A 390 13.76 8.38 16.93
C ASP A 390 14.68 9.58 17.13
N LYS A 391 14.70 10.52 16.17
CA LYS A 391 15.49 11.75 16.23
C LYS A 391 14.90 12.82 15.31
N VAL A 392 14.87 14.06 15.81
CA VAL A 392 14.78 15.26 14.97
C VAL A 392 16.14 15.95 15.02
N SER A 393 16.71 16.27 13.85
CA SER A 393 18.00 16.98 13.75
C SER A 393 17.87 18.40 14.27
N ASP A 394 18.91 18.95 14.89
CA ASP A 394 18.92 20.37 15.29
C ASP A 394 18.80 21.31 14.08
N GLY A 395 19.12 20.84 12.87
CA GLY A 395 19.00 21.59 11.61
C GLY A 395 17.60 21.60 10.98
N PHE A 396 16.59 20.95 11.58
CA PHE A 396 15.25 20.90 11.02
C PHE A 396 14.59 22.28 10.92
N GLU A 397 13.60 22.40 10.04
CA GLU A 397 12.77 23.60 9.89
C GLU A 397 11.36 23.38 10.43
N THR A 398 10.68 22.31 9.98
CA THR A 398 9.26 22.11 10.27
C THR A 398 8.94 20.64 10.53
N LEU A 399 8.23 20.37 11.61
CA LEU A 399 7.61 19.08 11.88
C LEU A 399 6.14 19.32 12.20
N ASP A 400 5.24 18.99 11.27
CA ASP A 400 3.78 19.04 11.45
C ASP A 400 3.26 17.61 11.56
N ILE A 401 2.59 17.30 12.66
CA ILE A 401 2.05 15.97 12.95
C ILE A 401 0.55 16.11 13.22
N ARG A 402 -0.26 15.32 12.51
CA ARG A 402 -1.71 15.22 12.70
C ARG A 402 -2.07 13.78 13.07
N LEU A 403 -2.75 13.60 14.19
CA LEU A 403 -3.04 12.28 14.74
C LEU A 403 -4.52 12.15 15.05
N GLU A 404 -5.08 11.01 14.65
CA GLU A 404 -6.40 10.56 15.03
C GLU A 404 -6.32 9.09 15.46
N ASN A 405 -6.72 8.77 16.69
CA ASN A 405 -6.61 7.41 17.25
C ASN A 405 -5.21 6.77 17.05
N THR A 406 -4.15 7.58 17.12
CA THR A 406 -2.78 7.17 16.77
C THR A 406 -1.79 7.62 17.83
N ASP A 407 -1.10 6.68 18.47
CA ASP A 407 -0.11 7.03 19.48
C ASP A 407 1.21 7.47 18.85
N ALA A 408 1.84 8.51 19.43
CA ALA A 408 3.08 9.07 18.91
C ALA A 408 4.19 9.19 19.96
N LYS A 409 5.40 8.76 19.59
CA LYS A 409 6.64 8.98 20.36
C LYS A 409 7.64 9.76 19.51
N VAL A 410 8.01 10.96 19.96
CA VAL A 410 8.89 11.86 19.21
C VAL A 410 10.08 12.28 20.08
N LYS A 411 11.28 11.94 19.66
CA LYS A 411 12.50 12.46 20.30
C LYS A 411 12.84 13.83 19.71
N VAL A 412 12.64 14.87 20.51
CA VAL A 412 12.77 16.27 20.07
C VAL A 412 14.26 16.68 20.01
N PRO A 413 14.62 17.71 19.21
CA PRO A 413 16.01 18.15 19.10
C PRO A 413 16.46 18.86 20.37
N THR A 414 17.78 18.98 20.55
CA THR A 414 18.34 19.71 21.70
C THR A 414 18.41 21.20 21.46
N GLY A 415 18.52 21.61 20.19
CA GLY A 415 18.56 23.00 19.76
C GLY A 415 17.22 23.75 19.89
N SER A 416 17.23 25.04 19.55
CA SER A 416 16.08 25.91 19.74
C SER A 416 14.93 25.65 18.75
N PHE A 417 13.71 25.52 19.26
CA PHE A 417 12.49 25.41 18.45
C PHE A 417 11.26 25.94 19.19
N SER A 418 10.27 26.38 18.42
CA SER A 418 8.94 26.70 18.90
C SER A 418 8.06 25.45 18.87
N PHE A 419 7.25 25.26 19.91
CA PHE A 419 6.39 24.10 20.06
C PHE A 419 4.92 24.52 20.17
N TYR A 420 4.08 23.84 19.39
CA TYR A 420 2.64 24.01 19.43
C TYR A 420 1.94 22.65 19.46
N PHE A 421 1.07 22.44 20.45
CA PHE A 421 0.22 21.27 20.54
C PHE A 421 -1.24 21.67 20.75
N THR A 422 -2.12 21.02 20.00
CA THR A 422 -3.57 21.06 20.21
C THR A 422 -4.09 19.63 20.30
N GLY A 423 -4.65 19.27 21.46
CA GLY A 423 -5.20 17.94 21.72
C GLY A 423 -6.68 17.99 22.05
N LYS A 424 -7.52 17.24 21.34
CA LYS A 424 -8.91 16.95 21.72
C LYS A 424 -8.97 15.55 22.33
N LYS A 425 -9.41 15.44 23.59
CA LYS A 425 -9.42 14.16 24.36
C LYS A 425 -8.10 13.37 24.18
N SER A 426 -6.98 14.08 24.15
CA SER A 426 -5.64 13.55 23.87
C SER A 426 -4.70 13.87 25.02
N THR A 427 -3.66 13.07 25.19
CA THR A 427 -2.65 13.28 26.24
C THR A 427 -1.33 13.72 25.63
N LEU A 428 -0.59 14.58 26.36
CA LEU A 428 0.77 14.99 26.01
C LEU A 428 1.69 14.79 27.21
N LYS A 429 2.75 14.01 27.03
CA LYS A 429 3.89 13.91 27.96
C LYS A 429 5.08 14.60 27.34
N TYR A 430 5.79 15.41 28.11
CA TYR A 430 6.94 16.18 27.63
C TYR A 430 8.00 16.40 28.72
N PRO A 431 9.28 16.56 28.35
CA PRO A 431 10.36 16.75 29.31
C PRO A 431 10.31 18.15 29.95
N LYS A 432 10.74 18.25 31.21
CA LYS A 432 10.78 19.51 31.98
C LYS A 432 11.72 20.57 31.41
N SER A 433 12.61 20.19 30.48
CA SER A 433 13.49 21.12 29.77
C SER A 433 12.73 22.09 28.86
N LEU A 434 11.51 21.72 28.43
CA LEU A 434 10.68 22.58 27.58
C LEU A 434 9.97 23.65 28.41
N GLN A 435 10.01 24.89 27.92
CA GLN A 435 9.34 26.03 28.54
C GLN A 435 7.94 26.17 27.94
N LEU A 436 7.00 25.34 28.42
CA LEU A 436 5.65 25.25 27.88
C LEU A 436 4.60 25.85 28.83
N LYS A 437 3.59 26.49 28.26
CA LYS A 437 2.40 26.96 28.95
C LYS A 437 1.19 26.19 28.43
N GLU A 438 0.42 25.66 29.37
CA GLU A 438 -0.78 24.88 29.10
C GLU A 438 -2.03 25.71 29.35
N SER A 439 -3.01 25.58 28.46
CA SER A 439 -4.34 26.13 28.58
C SER A 439 -5.35 25.03 28.30
N LYS A 440 -6.34 24.87 29.19
CA LYS A 440 -7.42 23.90 29.03
C LYS A 440 -8.73 24.61 28.78
N SER A 441 -9.51 24.10 27.83
CA SER A 441 -10.87 24.55 27.56
C SER A 441 -11.72 23.33 27.21
N ALA A 442 -12.61 22.93 28.13
CA ALA A 442 -13.45 21.74 28.00
C ALA A 442 -12.65 20.48 27.61
N ASP A 443 -12.89 19.91 26.44
CA ASP A 443 -12.26 18.69 25.92
C ASP A 443 -10.95 18.95 25.16
N ARG A 444 -10.50 20.22 25.09
CA ARG A 444 -9.29 20.63 24.39
C ARG A 444 -8.19 21.09 25.33
N VAL A 445 -6.98 20.61 25.06
CA VAL A 445 -5.74 21.06 25.69
C VAL A 445 -4.89 21.73 24.61
N VAL A 446 -4.44 22.95 24.91
CA VAL A 446 -3.52 23.69 24.06
C VAL A 446 -2.24 23.91 24.85
N VAL A 447 -1.10 23.52 24.27
CA VAL A 447 0.22 23.73 24.85
C VAL A 447 1.05 24.53 23.88
N LYS A 448 1.60 25.66 24.33
CA LYS A 448 2.46 26.54 23.52
C LYS A 448 3.75 26.81 24.28
N GLY A 449 4.85 26.91 23.56
CA GLY A 449 6.12 27.32 24.17
C GLY A 449 7.30 27.05 23.26
N PHE A 450 8.46 26.78 23.85
CA PHE A 450 9.69 26.60 23.10
C PHE A 450 10.72 25.77 23.89
N ASN A 451 11.76 25.35 23.18
CA ASN A 451 13.02 24.89 23.73
C ASN A 451 14.10 25.97 23.51
N GLN A 452 14.86 26.33 24.55
CA GLN A 452 15.94 27.33 24.57
C GLN A 452 15.56 28.78 24.18
N ASN A 453 14.95 29.03 23.01
CA ASN A 453 14.61 30.36 22.51
C ASN A 453 13.23 30.39 21.81
N ASN A 454 12.42 31.40 22.12
CA ASN A 454 11.07 31.64 21.57
C ASN A 454 11.07 32.29 20.16
N GLY A 455 12.22 32.76 19.67
CA GLY A 455 12.36 33.40 18.35
C GLY A 455 12.88 32.47 17.25
N SER A 456 12.87 31.15 17.45
CA SER A 456 13.34 30.20 16.44
C SER A 456 12.33 30.07 15.31
N ASN A 457 12.81 30.10 14.05
CA ASN A 457 12.01 29.78 12.87
C ASN A 457 11.68 28.27 12.77
N LYS A 458 12.27 27.44 13.65
CA LYS A 458 12.08 25.99 13.67
C LYS A 458 10.84 25.64 14.48
N THR A 459 9.93 24.85 13.92
CA THR A 459 8.61 24.62 14.52
C THR A 459 8.27 23.14 14.60
N ILE A 460 7.76 22.73 15.77
CA ILE A 460 7.12 21.44 15.96
C ILE A 460 5.64 21.71 16.30
N THR A 461 4.76 21.30 15.41
CA THR A 461 3.31 21.41 15.56
C THR A 461 2.69 20.02 15.64
N ILE A 462 1.86 19.77 16.63
CA ILE A 462 1.15 18.49 16.80
C ILE A 462 -0.33 18.76 17.04
N ASN A 463 -1.17 18.29 16.14
CA ASN A 463 -2.62 18.29 16.28
C ASN A 463 -3.10 16.86 16.52
N SER A 464 -3.85 16.64 17.59
CA SER A 464 -4.13 15.30 18.09
C SER A 464 -5.59 15.17 18.50
N THR A 465 -6.23 14.08 18.08
CA THR A 465 -7.60 13.72 18.46
C THR A 465 -7.61 12.26 18.93
N TYR A 466 -8.10 12.00 20.15
CA TYR A 466 -8.14 10.66 20.76
C TYR A 466 -6.79 9.91 20.74
N SER A 467 -5.68 10.61 20.98
CA SER A 467 -4.35 10.04 20.82
C SER A 467 -3.43 10.35 22.00
N ASN A 468 -2.41 9.51 22.22
CA ASN A 468 -1.38 9.74 23.24
C ASN A 468 -0.06 10.15 22.61
N VAL A 469 0.43 11.33 22.98
CA VAL A 469 1.68 11.89 22.46
C VAL A 469 2.73 11.94 23.57
N SER A 470 3.93 11.43 23.30
CA SER A 470 5.07 11.51 24.20
C SER A 470 6.27 12.14 23.49
N LEU A 471 6.69 13.30 23.96
CA LEU A 471 7.97 13.91 23.62
C LEU A 471 9.05 13.38 24.56
N GLN A 472 10.24 13.11 24.01
CA GLN A 472 11.40 12.58 24.73
C GLN A 472 12.64 13.41 24.52
#